data_AF-A0A2D7XHB1-F1
#
_entry.id   AF-A0A2D7XHB1-F1
#
_cell.length_a   1.000
_cell.length_b   1.000
_cell.length_c   1.000
_cell.angle_alpha   90.00
_cell.angle_beta   90.00
_cell.angle_gamma   90.00
#
_symmetry.space_group_name_H-M   'P 1'
#
loop_
_entity.id
_entity.type
_entity.pdbx_description
1 polymer ?
#
loop_
_entity_poly.entity_id
_entity_poly.type
_entity_poly.pdbx_seq_one_letter_code
_entity_poly.pdbx_strand_id
1 'polypeptide(L)'
;MPKCEIAPISGFQSTNLNSKVDNFNRLSDRILRTLGYPFINVEIHRDQLYENISLAIEYFSKFAGYTKEYLIFDSNLYRKDYGIKIDDLFTLQNSDTFKEQRDLDTPNKDFTKEIETKETVFAATSNILGSEFSSISSLSSALENGISANDIFAEDFYNEIITELPSVSSLFLPQVKNNFTRKGTIVSSSDQFINSFDYDVMDYRKVISVTDFEEGSTTGINTLFTIEQTLAQQTYFSYAMGNYGFDLISWYTLKNWLETREKLLATRRSFTFDERTQILRMFPQPGSNVSNVRFYGVLACYVERPIRDILKELWVYQYALALTKMAVANIRGKYGSVQLFGGGSLNSSDLMSQGLSEKQALEQQLMSGAAPGQGDADPPLFFVG
;
A
#
# COMPACT_ATOMS: atom_id res chain seq x y z
N MET A 1 8.53 -34.03 3.23
CA MET A 1 7.14 -33.78 3.69
C MET A 1 7.17 -33.58 5.19
N PRO A 2 7.23 -32.34 5.71
CA PRO A 2 7.11 -32.16 7.14
C PRO A 2 5.65 -32.39 7.55
N LYS A 3 5.47 -32.90 8.78
CA LYS A 3 4.20 -33.16 9.44
C LYS A 3 3.21 -32.01 9.21
N CYS A 4 1.94 -32.34 8.96
CA CYS A 4 0.83 -31.40 9.06
C CYS A 4 0.72 -30.94 10.53
N GLU A 5 1.53 -29.96 10.92
CA GLU A 5 1.37 -29.30 12.21
C GLU A 5 0.07 -28.49 12.17
N ILE A 6 -0.85 -28.80 13.08
CA ILE A 6 -2.12 -28.09 13.20
C ILE A 6 -1.80 -26.71 13.73
N ALA A 7 -1.89 -25.70 12.87
CA ALA A 7 -1.72 -24.32 13.29
C ALA A 7 -2.85 -23.90 14.24
N PRO A 8 -2.58 -23.06 15.25
CA PRO A 8 -3.61 -22.54 16.14
C PRO A 8 -4.63 -21.70 15.37
N ILE A 9 -5.85 -21.57 15.90
CA ILE A 9 -6.96 -20.82 15.28
C ILE A 9 -6.56 -19.36 15.01
N SER A 10 -5.76 -18.76 15.89
CA SER A 10 -5.22 -17.41 15.73
C SER A 10 -4.42 -17.21 14.43
N GLY A 11 -3.82 -18.27 13.89
CA GLY A 11 -3.13 -18.25 12.60
C GLY A 11 -4.05 -18.14 11.38
N PHE A 12 -5.37 -18.28 11.58
CA PHE A 12 -6.39 -18.20 10.52
C PHE A 12 -7.34 -17.01 10.67
N GLN A 13 -7.35 -16.35 11.84
CA GLN A 13 -8.16 -15.17 12.11
C GLN A 13 -7.63 -13.98 11.31
N SER A 14 -8.29 -13.68 10.19
CA SER A 14 -7.85 -12.73 9.18
C SER A 14 -9.01 -11.83 8.77
N THR A 15 -8.74 -10.53 8.59
CA THR A 15 -9.69 -9.56 8.01
C THR A 15 -9.08 -8.88 6.79
N ASN A 16 -9.83 -8.05 6.08
CA ASN A 16 -9.32 -7.33 4.89
C ASN A 16 -8.12 -6.42 5.25
N LEU A 17 -8.23 -5.68 6.36
CA LEU A 17 -7.19 -4.74 6.81
C LEU A 17 -6.13 -5.41 7.71
N ASN A 18 -6.46 -6.55 8.33
CA ASN A 18 -5.55 -7.33 9.17
C ASN A 18 -5.43 -8.75 8.61
N SER A 19 -4.84 -8.85 7.42
CA SER A 19 -4.66 -10.14 6.73
C SER A 19 -3.51 -10.94 7.32
N LYS A 20 -3.74 -12.24 7.60
CA LYS A 20 -2.67 -13.20 7.97
C LYS A 20 -1.93 -13.79 6.78
N VAL A 21 -2.36 -13.44 5.56
CA VAL A 21 -1.69 -13.82 4.32
C VAL A 21 -0.75 -12.68 3.95
N ASP A 22 0.48 -12.76 4.46
CA ASP A 22 1.50 -11.71 4.34
C ASP A 22 2.69 -12.12 3.45
N ASN A 23 2.75 -13.38 3.01
CA ASN A 23 3.83 -13.91 2.20
C ASN A 23 3.39 -15.02 1.23
N PHE A 24 4.24 -15.33 0.26
CA PHE A 24 4.00 -16.36 -0.76
C PHE A 24 3.71 -17.74 -0.16
N ASN A 25 4.41 -18.12 0.92
CA ASN A 25 4.19 -19.41 1.57
C ASN A 25 2.77 -19.51 2.15
N ARG A 26 2.33 -18.49 2.87
CA ARG A 26 1.00 -18.43 3.50
C ARG A 26 -0.12 -18.42 2.46
N LEU A 27 0.06 -17.68 1.36
CA LEU A 27 -0.90 -17.66 0.25
C LEU A 27 -0.96 -19.02 -0.44
N SER A 28 0.20 -19.59 -0.74
CA SER A 28 0.34 -20.93 -1.32
C SER A 28 -0.31 -22.01 -0.45
N ASP A 29 -0.09 -21.99 0.86
CA ASP A 29 -0.74 -22.93 1.80
C ASP A 29 -2.26 -22.74 1.85
N ARG A 30 -2.75 -21.51 1.68
CA ARG A 30 -4.18 -21.23 1.57
C ARG A 30 -4.76 -21.84 0.29
N ILE A 31 -4.12 -21.64 -0.86
CA ILE A 31 -4.54 -22.21 -2.15
C ILE A 31 -4.57 -23.74 -2.09
N LEU A 32 -3.51 -24.37 -1.57
CA LEU A 32 -3.44 -25.83 -1.44
C LEU A 32 -4.56 -26.38 -0.55
N ARG A 33 -4.86 -25.71 0.58
CA ARG A 33 -5.97 -26.09 1.46
C ARG A 33 -7.32 -26.02 0.77
N THR A 34 -7.54 -25.00 -0.05
CA THR A 34 -8.78 -24.87 -0.84
C THR A 34 -8.90 -25.95 -1.90
N LEU A 35 -7.78 -26.45 -2.45
CA LEU A 35 -7.76 -27.57 -3.37
C LEU A 35 -7.86 -28.94 -2.68
N GLY A 36 -7.97 -28.97 -1.35
CA GLY A 36 -8.21 -30.18 -0.57
C GLY A 36 -6.99 -30.75 0.14
N TYR A 37 -5.82 -30.11 0.08
CA TYR A 37 -4.68 -30.49 0.91
C TYR A 37 -5.01 -30.28 2.41
N PRO A 38 -4.67 -31.20 3.33
CA PRO A 38 -3.84 -32.40 3.14
C PRO A 38 -4.61 -33.69 2.83
N PHE A 39 -5.95 -33.66 2.78
CA PHE A 39 -6.77 -34.85 2.53
C PHE A 39 -6.58 -35.40 1.11
N ILE A 40 -6.46 -34.50 0.14
CA ILE A 40 -6.18 -34.81 -1.26
C ILE A 40 -4.77 -34.35 -1.57
N ASN A 41 -3.99 -35.23 -2.20
CA ASN A 41 -2.70 -34.84 -2.74
C ASN A 41 -2.92 -33.95 -3.96
N VAL A 42 -2.40 -32.72 -3.92
CA VAL A 42 -2.49 -31.79 -5.05
C VAL A 42 -1.21 -31.94 -5.87
N GLU A 43 -1.33 -32.39 -7.12
CA GLU A 43 -0.18 -32.70 -7.98
C GLU A 43 0.45 -31.45 -8.60
N ILE A 44 0.92 -30.51 -7.76
CA ILE A 44 1.60 -29.31 -8.19
C ILE A 44 2.90 -29.07 -7.41
N HIS A 45 3.96 -28.69 -8.12
CA HIS A 45 5.20 -28.27 -7.48
C HIS A 45 5.05 -26.88 -6.86
N ARG A 46 5.79 -26.60 -5.78
CA ARG A 46 5.72 -25.32 -5.06
C ARG A 46 6.13 -24.15 -5.96
N ASP A 47 7.14 -24.32 -6.80
CA ASP A 47 7.61 -23.27 -7.72
C ASP A 47 6.56 -22.93 -8.76
N GLN A 48 5.85 -23.93 -9.31
CA GLN A 48 4.74 -23.69 -10.26
C GLN A 48 3.61 -22.89 -9.60
N LEU A 49 3.37 -23.14 -8.31
CA LEU A 49 2.39 -22.38 -7.53
C LEU A 49 2.86 -20.95 -7.28
N TYR A 50 4.15 -20.74 -6.99
CA TYR A 50 4.72 -19.39 -6.89
C TYR A 50 4.68 -18.63 -8.22
N GLU A 51 4.97 -19.28 -9.34
CA GLU A 51 4.81 -18.68 -10.68
C GLU A 51 3.36 -18.23 -10.92
N ASN A 52 2.37 -19.07 -10.58
CA ASN A 52 0.96 -18.69 -10.71
C ASN A 52 0.59 -17.49 -9.83
N ILE A 53 1.15 -17.40 -8.63
CA ILE A 53 0.98 -16.24 -7.75
C ILE A 53 1.66 -15.01 -8.36
N SER A 54 2.88 -15.12 -8.86
CA SER A 54 3.59 -14.01 -9.51
C SER A 54 2.83 -13.49 -10.73
N LEU A 55 2.33 -14.38 -11.59
CA LEU A 55 1.49 -14.00 -12.73
C LEU A 55 0.21 -13.26 -12.31
N ALA A 56 -0.39 -13.67 -11.19
CA ALA A 56 -1.54 -12.97 -10.62
C ALA A 56 -1.17 -11.56 -10.14
N ILE A 57 -0.03 -11.43 -9.46
CA ILE A 57 0.47 -10.14 -8.96
C ILE A 57 0.80 -9.20 -10.13
N GLU A 58 1.52 -9.68 -11.15
CA GLU A 58 1.87 -8.89 -12.35
C GLU A 58 0.63 -8.40 -13.10
N TYR A 59 -0.40 -9.24 -13.20
CA TYR A 59 -1.64 -8.85 -13.85
C TYR A 59 -2.42 -7.83 -13.01
N PHE A 60 -2.48 -8.02 -11.69
CA PHE A 60 -3.17 -7.08 -10.80
C PHE A 60 -2.47 -5.73 -10.70
N SER A 61 -1.13 -5.71 -10.58
CA SER A 61 -0.33 -4.48 -10.44
C SER A 61 -0.51 -3.54 -11.64
N LYS A 62 -0.70 -4.11 -12.84
CA LYS A 62 -0.94 -3.36 -14.07
C LYS A 62 -2.25 -2.57 -14.07
N PHE A 63 -3.30 -3.07 -13.42
CA PHE A 63 -4.66 -2.51 -13.57
C PHE A 63 -5.27 -1.93 -12.28
N ALA A 64 -4.88 -2.43 -11.11
CA ALA A 64 -5.52 -2.09 -9.82
C ALA A 64 -4.54 -2.04 -8.63
N GLY A 65 -3.30 -2.49 -8.79
CA GLY A 65 -2.31 -2.54 -7.71
C GLY A 65 -1.53 -1.25 -7.52
N TYR A 66 -2.18 -0.09 -7.56
CA TYR A 66 -1.50 1.21 -7.48
C TYR A 66 -2.08 2.14 -6.42
N THR A 67 -1.28 3.10 -5.98
CA THR A 67 -1.64 4.17 -5.05
C THR A 67 -1.40 5.52 -5.69
N LYS A 68 -2.30 6.49 -5.43
CA LYS A 68 -2.06 7.88 -5.82
C LYS A 68 -1.11 8.53 -4.82
N GLU A 69 0.05 8.96 -5.29
CA GLU A 69 1.05 9.66 -4.49
C GLU A 69 1.38 11.01 -5.13
N TYR A 70 1.83 11.95 -4.29
CA TYR A 70 2.26 13.28 -4.74
C TYR A 70 3.77 13.39 -4.57
N LEU A 71 4.49 13.60 -5.66
CA LEU A 71 5.93 13.77 -5.68
C LEU A 71 6.26 15.25 -5.86
N ILE A 72 7.19 15.75 -5.05
CA ILE A 72 7.68 17.13 -5.15
C ILE A 72 9.08 17.09 -5.72
N PHE A 73 9.37 17.93 -6.71
CA PHE A 73 10.70 18.03 -7.31
C PHE A 73 11.10 19.47 -7.60
N ASP A 74 12.42 19.73 -7.60
CA ASP A 74 12.99 20.98 -8.10
C ASP A 74 13.24 20.87 -9.61
N SER A 75 12.78 21.86 -10.37
CA SER A 75 13.06 22.03 -11.81
C SER A 75 14.54 21.89 -12.20
N ASN A 76 15.49 22.16 -11.29
CA ASN A 76 16.93 21.96 -11.54
C ASN A 76 17.32 20.50 -11.80
N LEU A 77 16.50 19.54 -11.35
CA LEU A 77 16.71 18.11 -11.61
C LEU A 77 16.39 17.74 -13.06
N TYR A 78 15.70 18.62 -13.81
CA TYR A 78 15.35 18.40 -15.20
C TYR A 78 16.59 18.50 -16.09
N ARG A 79 16.87 17.43 -16.86
CA ARG A 79 17.95 17.45 -17.85
C ARG A 79 17.38 17.86 -19.21
N LYS A 80 17.93 18.95 -19.76
CA LYS A 80 17.54 19.47 -21.09
C LYS A 80 17.62 18.37 -22.15
N ASP A 81 16.62 18.33 -23.03
CA ASP A 81 16.44 17.37 -24.13
C ASP A 81 16.36 15.88 -23.71
N TYR A 82 16.34 15.61 -22.41
CA TYR A 82 16.22 14.27 -21.86
C TYR A 82 14.90 14.13 -21.09
N GLY A 83 14.67 14.99 -20.10
CA GLY A 83 13.58 14.89 -19.16
C GLY A 83 14.07 14.84 -17.72
N ILE A 84 13.14 14.58 -16.81
CA ILE A 84 13.43 14.20 -15.43
C ILE A 84 13.09 12.72 -15.27
N LYS A 85 14.00 11.97 -14.64
CA LYS A 85 13.76 10.58 -14.30
C LYS A 85 12.98 10.56 -12.99
N ILE A 86 11.73 10.12 -13.05
CA ILE A 86 10.80 10.22 -11.92
C ILE A 86 11.14 9.17 -10.85
N ASP A 87 11.74 8.06 -11.26
CA ASP A 87 12.15 7.02 -10.32
C ASP A 87 13.18 7.49 -9.30
N ASP A 88 14.16 8.25 -9.78
CA ASP A 88 15.22 8.82 -8.96
C ASP A 88 14.64 9.72 -7.84
N LEU A 89 13.45 10.32 -8.00
CA LEU A 89 12.84 11.22 -7.02
C LEU A 89 12.39 10.55 -5.72
N PHE A 90 12.01 9.28 -5.77
CA PHE A 90 11.63 8.52 -4.58
C PHE A 90 12.74 7.57 -4.09
N THR A 91 13.76 7.32 -4.91
CA THR A 91 14.92 6.53 -4.52
C THR A 91 15.86 7.31 -3.58
N LEU A 92 16.70 6.60 -2.84
CA LEU A 92 17.75 7.17 -1.99
C LEU A 92 19.03 7.45 -2.78
N GLN A 93 19.07 7.13 -4.08
CA GLN A 93 20.28 7.17 -4.90
C GLN A 93 20.78 8.60 -5.18
N ASN A 94 19.94 9.61 -4.93
CA ASN A 94 20.28 11.02 -5.10
C ASN A 94 20.95 11.66 -3.88
N SER A 95 21.20 10.91 -2.81
CA SER A 95 21.83 11.41 -1.59
C SER A 95 23.34 11.10 -1.57
N ASP A 96 24.18 12.12 -1.44
CA ASP A 96 25.65 12.03 -1.51
C ASP A 96 26.28 11.56 -0.18
N THR A 97 25.56 11.67 0.93
CA THR A 97 26.06 11.27 2.26
C THR A 97 25.16 10.25 2.96
N PHE A 98 25.77 9.39 3.79
CA PHE A 98 25.02 8.46 4.65
C PHE A 98 24.03 9.20 5.57
N LYS A 99 24.37 10.43 5.98
CA LYS A 99 23.48 11.28 6.77
C LYS A 99 22.25 11.68 5.96
N GLU A 100 22.39 12.12 4.71
CA GLU A 100 21.25 12.43 3.83
C GLU A 100 20.45 11.19 3.40
N GLN A 101 21.05 10.00 3.45
CA GLN A 101 20.37 8.73 3.16
C GLN A 101 19.57 8.20 4.37
N ARG A 102 20.08 8.39 5.60
CA ARG A 102 19.49 7.87 6.84
C ARG A 102 18.65 8.92 7.57
N ASP A 103 19.24 10.08 7.80
CA ASP A 103 18.57 11.25 8.37
C ASP A 103 17.99 12.01 7.16
N LEU A 104 16.90 11.50 6.58
CA LEU A 104 15.98 12.38 5.85
C LEU A 104 15.61 13.44 6.88
N ASP A 105 16.28 14.60 6.86
CA ASP A 105 16.16 15.69 7.83
C ASP A 105 14.82 16.40 7.62
N THR A 106 13.75 15.61 7.69
CA THR A 106 12.36 16.00 7.72
C THR A 106 12.12 16.39 9.17
N PRO A 107 12.05 17.71 9.49
CA PRO A 107 11.71 18.17 10.84
C PRO A 107 10.31 17.72 11.28
N ASN A 108 9.52 17.13 10.37
CA ASN A 108 8.22 16.56 10.64
C ASN A 108 8.26 15.03 10.59
N LYS A 109 8.03 14.41 11.75
CA LYS A 109 7.93 12.95 11.94
C LYS A 109 6.80 12.32 11.12
N ASP A 110 5.79 13.09 10.71
CA ASP A 110 4.66 12.60 9.92
C ASP A 110 5.00 12.35 8.44
N PHE A 111 6.15 12.84 7.97
CA PHE A 111 6.63 12.67 6.59
C PHE A 111 7.84 11.73 6.47
N THR A 112 8.17 10.99 7.54
CA THR A 112 9.21 9.97 7.42
C THR A 112 8.77 8.91 6.43
N LYS A 113 9.63 8.61 5.45
CA LYS A 113 9.41 7.49 4.52
C LYS A 113 9.57 6.13 5.22
N GLU A 114 9.69 6.10 6.54
CA GLU A 114 10.00 4.90 7.30
C GLU A 114 8.75 4.26 7.90
N ILE A 115 8.63 2.95 7.75
CA ILE A 115 7.63 2.13 8.43
C ILE A 115 8.31 1.52 9.65
N GLU A 116 7.90 1.97 10.83
CA GLU A 116 8.35 1.39 12.11
C GLU A 116 7.48 0.16 12.45
N THR A 117 8.12 -0.99 12.65
CA THR A 117 7.43 -2.24 13.02
C THR A 117 7.31 -2.46 14.53
N LYS A 118 7.72 -1.48 15.35
CA LYS A 118 7.90 -1.66 16.80
C LYS A 118 6.63 -1.75 17.64
N GLU A 119 5.45 -1.47 17.09
CA GLU A 119 4.24 -1.50 17.91
C GLU A 119 3.74 -2.95 18.10
N THR A 120 4.47 -3.73 18.90
CA THR A 120 3.93 -4.94 19.51
C THR A 120 3.10 -4.52 20.72
N VAL A 121 1.90 -5.05 20.79
CA VAL A 121 0.95 -4.70 21.84
C VAL A 121 0.65 -5.96 22.65
N PHE A 122 0.61 -5.86 23.97
CA PHE A 122 0.43 -7.01 24.86
C PHE A 122 -0.95 -6.96 25.50
N ALA A 123 -1.74 -8.01 25.32
CA ALA A 123 -3.05 -8.13 25.94
C ALA A 123 -2.97 -9.05 27.16
N ALA A 124 -3.45 -8.59 28.32
CA ALA A 124 -3.56 -9.42 29.51
C ALA A 124 -4.65 -10.49 29.33
N THR A 125 -4.39 -11.74 29.66
CA THR A 125 -5.37 -12.84 29.56
C THR A 125 -6.17 -13.07 30.83
N SER A 126 -5.69 -12.54 31.95
CA SER A 126 -6.26 -12.77 33.27
C SER A 126 -6.05 -11.57 34.17
N ASN A 127 -6.87 -11.47 35.21
CA ASN A 127 -6.75 -10.41 36.20
C ASN A 127 -5.48 -10.60 37.04
N ILE A 128 -4.75 -9.52 37.30
CA ILE A 128 -3.63 -9.46 38.24
C ILE A 128 -4.01 -8.45 39.33
N LEU A 129 -3.91 -8.86 40.59
CA LEU A 129 -4.32 -8.02 41.71
C LEU A 129 -3.35 -6.85 41.89
N GLY A 130 -3.89 -5.65 42.17
CA GLY A 130 -3.09 -4.45 42.44
C GLY A 130 -2.11 -4.59 43.62
N SER A 131 -2.41 -5.49 44.57
CA SER A 131 -1.52 -5.81 45.68
C SER A 131 -0.16 -6.32 45.23
N GLU A 132 -0.09 -7.02 44.08
CA GLU A 132 1.17 -7.53 43.52
C GLU A 132 2.12 -6.40 43.08
N PHE A 133 1.58 -5.22 42.79
CA PHE A 133 2.35 -4.05 42.35
C PHE A 133 2.60 -3.04 43.47
N SER A 134 1.93 -3.17 44.61
CA SER A 134 1.96 -2.20 45.72
C SER A 134 3.35 -1.96 46.31
N SER A 135 4.24 -2.96 46.26
CA SER A 135 5.63 -2.86 46.75
C SER A 135 6.63 -2.41 45.69
N ILE A 136 6.21 -2.24 44.44
CA ILE A 136 7.07 -1.92 43.30
C ILE A 136 6.94 -0.42 43.03
N SER A 137 7.98 0.37 43.35
CA SER A 137 7.90 1.83 43.27
C SER A 137 7.63 2.38 41.87
N SER A 138 8.07 1.68 40.82
CA SER A 138 7.82 2.06 39.42
C SER A 138 6.37 1.83 38.99
N LEU A 139 5.74 0.74 39.44
CA LEU A 139 4.42 0.29 38.96
C LEU A 139 3.26 0.58 39.93
N SER A 140 3.55 0.76 41.22
CA SER A 140 2.55 0.92 42.30
C SER A 140 1.54 2.04 42.06
N SER A 141 1.94 3.16 41.45
CA SER A 141 1.02 4.26 41.15
C SER A 141 0.18 4.02 39.89
N ALA A 142 0.73 3.31 38.90
CA ALA A 142 0.07 3.06 37.62
C ALA A 142 -0.89 1.87 37.68
N LEU A 143 -0.58 0.86 38.52
CA LEU A 143 -1.28 -0.42 38.59
C LEU A 143 -1.90 -0.68 39.98
N GLU A 144 -2.22 0.37 40.74
CA GLU A 144 -2.84 0.28 42.08
C GLU A 144 -4.15 -0.53 42.06
N ASN A 145 -4.94 -0.37 40.99
CA ASN A 145 -6.19 -1.10 40.78
C ASN A 145 -5.99 -2.50 40.18
N GLY A 146 -4.75 -2.91 39.93
CA GLY A 146 -4.40 -4.14 39.24
C GLY A 146 -4.54 -4.05 37.72
N ILE A 147 -4.38 -5.20 37.07
CA ILE A 147 -4.58 -5.37 35.63
C ILE A 147 -5.82 -6.23 35.43
N SER A 148 -6.75 -5.78 34.59
CA SER A 148 -7.93 -6.54 34.20
C SER A 148 -7.63 -7.41 32.99
N ALA A 149 -8.37 -8.51 32.85
CA ALA A 149 -8.32 -9.31 31.64
C ALA A 149 -8.71 -8.45 30.43
N ASN A 150 -7.93 -8.58 29.36
CA ASN A 150 -7.96 -7.84 28.09
C ASN A 150 -7.42 -6.40 28.14
N ASP A 151 -6.83 -5.96 29.25
CA ASP A 151 -6.07 -4.71 29.27
C ASP A 151 -4.90 -4.79 28.28
N ILE A 152 -4.64 -3.66 27.63
CA ILE A 152 -3.74 -3.56 26.49
C ILE A 152 -2.55 -2.67 26.86
N PHE A 153 -1.33 -3.19 26.66
CA PHE A 153 -0.10 -2.52 27.04
C PHE A 153 0.84 -2.36 25.84
N ALA A 154 1.51 -1.21 25.75
CA ALA A 154 2.62 -1.01 24.83
C ALA A 154 3.84 -1.84 25.27
N GLU A 155 4.71 -2.19 24.31
CA GLU A 155 5.90 -3.02 24.56
C GLU A 155 6.78 -2.49 25.68
N ASP A 156 7.05 -1.18 25.73
CA ASP A 156 7.90 -0.58 26.76
C ASP A 156 7.34 -0.78 28.18
N PHE A 157 6.04 -0.54 28.37
CA PHE A 157 5.39 -0.68 29.67
C PHE A 157 5.20 -2.16 30.05
N TYR A 158 4.91 -3.03 29.09
CA TYR A 158 4.94 -4.47 29.31
C TYR A 158 6.31 -4.94 29.78
N ASN A 159 7.38 -4.49 29.13
CA ASN A 159 8.75 -4.83 29.49
C ASN A 159 9.10 -4.36 30.91
N GLU A 160 8.60 -3.20 31.34
CA GLU A 160 8.71 -2.73 32.72
C GLU A 160 7.99 -3.68 33.69
N ILE A 161 6.74 -4.08 33.39
CA ILE A 161 5.97 -5.03 34.20
C ILE A 161 6.70 -6.37 34.37
N ILE A 162 7.19 -6.98 33.28
CA ILE A 162 7.83 -8.29 33.35
C ILE A 162 9.26 -8.23 33.91
N THR A 163 9.92 -7.08 33.86
CA THR A 163 11.24 -6.89 34.48
C THR A 163 11.12 -6.89 36.00
N GLU A 164 10.11 -6.18 36.53
CA GLU A 164 9.86 -6.10 37.98
C GLU A 164 9.13 -7.32 38.53
N LEU A 165 8.24 -7.95 37.73
CA LEU A 165 7.48 -9.13 38.11
C LEU A 165 7.49 -10.21 37.00
N PRO A 166 8.58 -10.97 36.84
CA PRO A 166 8.72 -11.96 35.76
C PRO A 166 7.66 -13.08 35.78
N SER A 167 7.06 -13.36 36.94
CA SER A 167 6.05 -14.41 37.13
C SER A 167 4.76 -14.17 36.33
N VAL A 168 4.42 -12.90 36.05
CA VAL A 168 3.20 -12.56 35.30
C VAL A 168 3.36 -12.61 33.79
N SER A 169 4.57 -12.83 33.26
CA SER A 169 4.85 -12.86 31.82
C SER A 169 3.93 -13.80 31.03
N SER A 170 3.59 -14.97 31.59
CA SER A 170 2.68 -15.96 30.98
C SER A 170 1.22 -15.52 30.89
N LEU A 171 0.85 -14.44 31.59
CA LEU A 171 -0.50 -13.87 31.61
C LEU A 171 -0.70 -12.80 30.53
N PHE A 172 0.30 -12.56 29.70
CA PHE A 172 0.21 -11.63 28.58
C PHE A 172 0.38 -12.37 27.26
N LEU A 173 -0.47 -12.03 26.29
CA LEU A 173 -0.33 -12.50 24.92
C LEU A 173 0.16 -11.35 24.03
N PRO A 174 1.30 -11.52 23.34
CA PRO A 174 1.75 -10.53 22.37
C PRO A 174 0.83 -10.56 21.14
N GLN A 175 0.34 -9.39 20.75
CA GLN A 175 -0.21 -9.09 19.44
C GLN A 175 0.88 -8.35 18.66
N VAL A 176 1.64 -9.12 17.88
CA VAL A 176 2.65 -8.56 16.97
C VAL A 176 1.93 -7.94 15.77
N LYS A 177 2.29 -6.69 15.41
CA LYS A 177 1.85 -6.04 14.17
C LYS A 177 2.30 -6.87 12.96
N ASN A 178 1.62 -6.72 11.82
CA ASN A 178 1.88 -7.53 10.62
C ASN A 178 3.37 -7.65 10.34
N ASN A 179 3.84 -8.90 10.21
CA ASN A 179 5.24 -9.19 9.97
C ASN A 179 5.71 -8.53 8.67
N PHE A 180 6.85 -7.83 8.74
CA PHE A 180 7.50 -7.35 7.53
C PHE A 180 8.34 -8.48 6.93
N THR A 181 8.34 -8.59 5.61
CA THR A 181 9.06 -9.63 4.88
C THR A 181 10.20 -9.02 4.06
N ARG A 182 11.32 -9.73 4.01
CA ARG A 182 12.45 -9.44 3.13
C ARG A 182 12.76 -10.69 2.34
N LYS A 183 12.64 -10.62 1.01
CA LYS A 183 12.75 -11.78 0.10
C LYS A 183 11.87 -12.96 0.55
N GLY A 184 10.66 -12.68 1.04
CA GLY A 184 9.71 -13.69 1.51
C GLY A 184 10.01 -14.31 2.89
N THR A 185 11.03 -13.82 3.60
CA THR A 185 11.35 -14.24 4.98
C THR A 185 10.91 -13.17 5.97
N ILE A 186 10.25 -13.58 7.06
CA ILE A 186 9.82 -12.67 8.14
C ILE A 186 11.05 -12.03 8.79
N VAL A 187 11.02 -10.72 8.94
CA VAL A 187 12.05 -9.92 9.61
C VAL A 187 11.67 -9.70 11.07
N SER A 188 12.67 -9.57 11.94
CA SER A 188 12.48 -9.24 13.36
C SER A 188 11.85 -7.85 13.56
N SER A 189 11.13 -7.67 14.67
CA SER A 189 10.32 -6.48 14.99
C SER A 189 11.09 -5.17 15.18
N SER A 190 12.43 -5.20 15.22
CA SER A 190 13.30 -4.05 15.50
C SER A 190 13.76 -3.25 14.27
N ASP A 191 13.39 -3.65 13.06
CA ASP A 191 13.96 -3.08 11.83
C ASP A 191 13.14 -1.89 11.30
N GLN A 192 13.83 -0.89 10.75
CA GLN A 192 13.22 0.25 10.06
C GLN A 192 13.23 0.01 8.54
N PHE A 193 12.09 0.20 7.89
CA PHE A 193 11.93 -0.04 6.44
C PHE A 193 11.54 1.22 5.71
N ILE A 194 12.04 1.39 4.48
CA ILE A 194 11.73 2.55 3.64
C ILE A 194 10.55 2.21 2.72
N ASN A 195 9.49 3.01 2.78
CA ASN A 195 8.25 2.80 2.05
C ASN A 195 8.41 2.88 0.50
N SER A 196 9.42 3.60 0.00
CA SER A 196 9.69 3.65 -1.45
C SER A 196 10.42 2.42 -1.98
N PHE A 197 10.93 1.54 -1.11
CA PHE A 197 11.68 0.35 -1.48
C PHE A 197 10.87 -0.93 -1.17
N ASP A 198 10.74 -1.81 -2.15
CA ASP A 198 10.14 -3.12 -1.96
C ASP A 198 11.23 -4.13 -1.58
N TYR A 199 11.21 -4.60 -0.33
CA TYR A 199 12.21 -5.53 0.21
C TYR A 199 11.96 -6.99 -0.17
N ASP A 200 10.79 -7.32 -0.71
CA ASP A 200 10.52 -8.66 -1.24
C ASP A 200 11.03 -8.81 -2.67
N VAL A 201 10.90 -7.75 -3.49
CA VAL A 201 11.47 -7.67 -4.84
C VAL A 201 12.96 -7.28 -4.83
N MET A 202 13.38 -6.52 -3.82
CA MET A 202 14.67 -5.82 -3.75
C MET A 202 14.85 -4.75 -4.85
N ASP A 203 13.76 -4.05 -5.18
CA ASP A 203 13.78 -2.94 -6.14
C ASP A 203 12.90 -1.78 -5.63
N TYR A 204 13.12 -0.58 -6.16
CA TYR A 204 12.25 0.55 -5.86
C TYR A 204 10.93 0.43 -6.63
N ARG A 205 9.84 0.91 -6.01
CA ARG A 205 8.50 0.94 -6.62
C ARG A 205 8.53 1.82 -7.87
N LYS A 206 7.82 1.49 -8.95
CA LYS A 206 7.84 2.30 -10.19
C LYS A 206 6.56 3.13 -10.34
N VAL A 207 6.67 4.23 -11.08
CA VAL A 207 5.51 5.07 -11.44
C VAL A 207 4.84 4.51 -12.67
N ILE A 208 3.54 4.27 -12.58
CA ILE A 208 2.72 3.76 -13.68
C ILE A 208 2.33 4.92 -14.59
N SER A 209 1.82 6.00 -14.00
CA SER A 209 1.38 7.17 -14.77
C SER A 209 1.44 8.44 -13.96
N VAL A 210 1.77 9.55 -14.63
CA VAL A 210 1.63 10.90 -14.09
C VAL A 210 0.29 11.46 -14.56
N THR A 211 -0.59 11.78 -13.62
CA THR A 211 -1.96 12.27 -13.92
C THR A 211 -2.01 13.78 -14.04
N ASP A 212 -1.26 14.48 -13.17
CA ASP A 212 -1.34 15.92 -13.07
C ASP A 212 0.00 16.52 -12.63
N PHE A 213 0.19 17.78 -12.98
CA PHE A 213 1.37 18.55 -12.66
C PHE A 213 0.96 19.98 -12.29
N GLU A 214 1.35 20.38 -11.08
CA GLU A 214 1.18 21.75 -10.59
C GLU A 214 2.55 22.40 -10.38
N GLU A 215 2.74 23.56 -11.00
CA GLU A 215 3.95 24.37 -10.85
C GLU A 215 3.79 25.32 -9.67
N GLY A 216 4.70 25.22 -8.71
CA GLY A 216 4.82 26.16 -7.60
C GLY A 216 5.34 27.51 -8.10
N SER A 217 4.62 28.58 -7.77
CA SER A 217 5.05 29.94 -8.06
C SER A 217 6.11 30.41 -7.07
N THR A 218 7.29 30.83 -7.54
CA THR A 218 8.35 31.42 -6.72
C THR A 218 8.19 32.94 -6.50
N THR A 219 7.15 33.57 -7.05
CA THR A 219 6.87 35.01 -6.94
C THR A 219 5.97 35.34 -5.76
N GLY A 220 6.45 35.11 -4.53
CA GLY A 220 5.69 35.24 -3.28
C GLY A 220 5.32 36.67 -2.82
N ILE A 221 5.59 37.72 -3.61
CA ILE A 221 5.30 39.12 -3.21
C ILE A 221 3.97 39.64 -3.79
N ASN A 222 3.44 39.05 -4.86
CA ASN A 222 2.24 39.55 -5.55
C ASN A 222 0.98 38.70 -5.34
N THR A 223 0.97 37.74 -4.42
CA THR A 223 -0.27 37.01 -4.07
C THR A 223 -1.34 37.94 -3.52
N LEU A 224 -0.98 39.10 -2.97
CA LEU A 224 -1.93 40.13 -2.53
C LEU A 224 -2.73 40.78 -3.67
N PHE A 225 -2.22 40.74 -4.91
CA PHE A 225 -2.85 41.35 -6.08
C PHE A 225 -3.36 40.30 -7.07
N THR A 226 -3.35 39.02 -6.70
CA THR A 226 -4.02 38.01 -7.52
C THR A 226 -5.52 38.25 -7.46
N ILE A 227 -6.16 37.95 -8.58
CA ILE A 227 -7.62 37.97 -8.69
C ILE A 227 -8.22 37.10 -7.57
N GLU A 228 -7.61 35.95 -7.27
CA GLU A 228 -8.07 34.98 -6.28
C GLU A 228 -8.01 35.50 -4.85
N GLN A 229 -6.89 36.13 -4.45
CA GLN A 229 -6.76 36.70 -3.10
C GLN A 229 -7.66 37.91 -2.90
N THR A 230 -7.75 38.79 -3.91
CA THR A 230 -8.63 39.96 -3.88
C THR A 230 -10.08 39.52 -3.69
N LEU A 231 -10.48 38.44 -4.36
CA LEU A 231 -11.84 37.93 -4.27
C LEU A 231 -12.11 37.17 -2.98
N ALA A 232 -11.17 36.36 -2.50
CA ALA A 232 -11.31 35.68 -1.21
C ALA A 232 -11.54 36.71 -0.08
N GLN A 233 -10.83 37.83 -0.15
CA GLN A 233 -11.01 38.95 0.77
C GLN A 233 -12.40 39.62 0.62
N GLN A 234 -12.88 39.84 -0.60
CA GLN A 234 -14.21 40.41 -0.86
C GLN A 234 -15.37 39.47 -0.48
N THR A 235 -15.22 38.15 -0.66
CA THR A 235 -16.22 37.16 -0.23
C THR A 235 -16.33 37.10 1.30
N TYR A 236 -15.20 37.23 2.02
CA TYR A 236 -15.21 37.31 3.47
C TYR A 236 -15.95 38.56 3.97
N PHE A 237 -15.71 39.72 3.34
CA PHE A 237 -16.42 40.96 3.69
C PHE A 237 -17.92 40.92 3.34
N SER A 238 -18.31 40.22 2.27
CA SER A 238 -19.73 40.03 1.92
C SER A 238 -20.52 39.31 3.01
N TYR A 239 -19.91 38.33 3.68
CA TYR A 239 -20.55 37.51 4.71
C TYR A 239 -20.51 38.19 6.09
N ALA A 240 -19.46 38.95 6.39
CA ALA A 240 -19.27 39.60 7.70
C ALA A 240 -19.90 41.01 7.80
N MET A 241 -20.09 41.73 6.69
CA MET A 241 -20.50 43.16 6.72
C MET A 241 -21.80 43.50 5.96
N GLY A 242 -22.53 42.49 5.48
CA GLY A 242 -23.90 42.65 4.96
C GLY A 242 -23.99 43.08 3.50
N ASN A 243 -24.70 42.27 2.71
CA ASN A 243 -25.26 42.44 1.35
C ASN A 243 -24.50 43.27 0.27
N TYR A 244 -23.25 43.64 0.52
CA TYR A 244 -22.35 44.29 -0.41
C TYR A 244 -21.10 43.41 -0.54
N GLY A 245 -21.08 42.54 -1.55
CA GLY A 245 -19.91 41.74 -1.87
C GLY A 245 -20.16 40.65 -2.91
N PHE A 246 -19.08 39.94 -3.24
CA PHE A 246 -19.07 38.84 -4.22
C PHE A 246 -19.80 37.62 -3.65
N ASP A 247 -20.74 37.05 -4.40
CA ASP A 247 -21.47 35.83 -4.03
C ASP A 247 -20.77 34.55 -4.54
N LEU A 248 -21.22 33.39 -4.03
CA LEU A 248 -20.68 32.08 -4.40
C LEU A 248 -20.85 31.77 -5.91
N ILE A 249 -21.93 32.27 -6.53
CA ILE A 249 -22.19 32.05 -7.96
C ILE A 249 -21.17 32.83 -8.81
N SER A 250 -20.87 34.08 -8.44
CA SER A 250 -19.85 34.88 -9.11
C SER A 250 -18.46 34.29 -8.90
N TRP A 251 -18.16 33.76 -7.72
CA TRP A 251 -16.93 33.02 -7.46
C TRP A 251 -16.79 31.79 -8.38
N TYR A 252 -17.83 30.94 -8.44
CA TYR A 252 -17.85 29.75 -9.30
C TYR A 252 -17.67 30.10 -10.78
N THR A 253 -18.40 31.11 -11.27
CA THR A 253 -18.33 31.56 -12.66
C THR A 253 -16.93 32.06 -13.01
N LEU A 254 -16.28 32.79 -12.09
CA LEU A 254 -14.93 33.27 -12.32
C LEU A 254 -13.88 32.16 -12.22
N LYS A 255 -13.99 31.21 -11.27
CA LYS A 255 -13.07 30.06 -11.22
C LYS A 255 -13.16 29.25 -12.51
N ASN A 256 -14.37 28.99 -13.01
CA ASN A 256 -14.56 28.39 -14.33
C ASN A 256 -13.94 29.21 -15.46
N TRP A 257 -14.06 30.54 -15.43
CA TRP A 257 -13.42 31.41 -16.42
C TRP A 257 -11.89 31.35 -16.35
N LEU A 258 -11.31 31.36 -15.14
CA LEU A 258 -9.86 31.21 -14.93
C LEU A 258 -9.36 29.85 -15.43
N GLU A 259 -10.04 28.76 -15.08
CA GLU A 259 -9.71 27.42 -15.57
C GLU A 259 -9.82 27.33 -17.09
N THR A 260 -10.87 27.91 -17.68
CA THR A 260 -11.07 27.94 -19.13
C THR A 260 -9.98 28.77 -19.80
N ARG A 261 -9.60 29.92 -19.24
CA ARG A 261 -8.51 30.76 -19.72
C ARG A 261 -7.17 30.02 -19.69
N GLU A 262 -6.87 29.30 -18.61
CA GLU A 262 -5.66 28.49 -18.50
C GLU A 262 -5.60 27.38 -19.56
N LYS A 263 -6.74 26.69 -19.79
CA LYS A 263 -6.86 25.66 -20.82
C LYS A 263 -6.71 26.22 -22.24
N LEU A 264 -7.34 27.36 -22.53
CA LEU A 264 -7.33 27.97 -23.86
C LEU A 264 -5.99 28.61 -24.23
N LEU A 265 -5.29 29.21 -23.26
CA LEU A 265 -4.04 29.94 -23.49
C LEU A 265 -2.79 29.08 -23.26
N ALA A 266 -2.96 27.78 -22.94
CA ALA A 266 -1.87 26.85 -22.64
C ALA A 266 -0.85 27.44 -21.64
N THR A 267 -1.34 28.13 -20.61
CA THR A 267 -0.48 28.79 -19.63
C THR A 267 0.30 27.77 -18.79
N ARG A 268 -0.22 26.55 -18.65
CA ARG A 268 0.43 25.44 -17.95
C ARG A 268 1.38 24.68 -18.86
N ARG A 269 2.50 24.19 -18.31
CA ARG A 269 3.40 23.31 -19.05
C ARG A 269 2.70 21.99 -19.36
N SER A 270 2.79 21.57 -20.61
CA SER A 270 2.38 20.21 -20.99
C SER A 270 3.50 19.23 -20.70
N PHE A 271 3.17 17.95 -20.50
CA PHE A 271 4.15 16.92 -20.23
C PHE A 271 3.80 15.61 -20.93
N THR A 272 4.82 14.79 -21.13
CA THR A 272 4.70 13.42 -21.64
C THR A 272 5.53 12.51 -20.75
N PHE A 273 4.93 11.42 -20.28
CA PHE A 273 5.58 10.44 -19.42
C PHE A 273 5.69 9.09 -20.15
N ASP A 274 6.84 8.44 -20.04
CA ASP A 274 7.05 7.07 -20.51
C ASP A 274 7.25 6.14 -19.30
N GLU A 275 6.29 5.26 -19.08
CA GLU A 275 6.26 4.29 -17.98
C GLU A 275 7.45 3.30 -18.00
N ARG A 276 8.00 2.97 -19.18
CA ARG A 276 9.06 1.94 -19.25
C ARG A 276 10.42 2.54 -18.95
N THR A 277 10.64 3.77 -19.38
CA THR A 277 11.91 4.50 -19.12
C THR A 277 11.86 5.34 -17.86
N GLN A 278 10.68 5.57 -17.28
CA GLN A 278 10.43 6.44 -16.13
C GLN A 278 10.80 7.92 -16.39
N ILE A 279 10.82 8.33 -17.66
CA ILE A 279 11.23 9.68 -18.07
C ILE A 279 9.99 10.56 -18.28
N LEU A 280 9.94 11.68 -17.57
CA LEU A 280 8.96 12.76 -17.78
C LEU A 280 9.60 13.91 -18.57
N ARG A 281 9.01 14.24 -19.72
CA ARG A 281 9.41 15.39 -20.54
C ARG A 281 8.37 16.49 -20.44
N MET A 282 8.82 17.74 -20.36
CA MET A 282 7.96 18.91 -20.20
C MET A 282 8.14 19.86 -21.38
N PHE A 283 7.06 20.55 -21.75
CA PHE A 283 7.03 21.52 -22.83
C PHE A 283 6.30 22.79 -22.36
N PRO A 284 6.96 23.97 -22.39
CA PRO A 284 8.37 24.19 -22.74
C PRO A 284 9.33 23.54 -21.72
N GLN A 285 10.51 23.14 -22.18
CA GLN A 285 11.51 22.50 -21.32
C GLN A 285 12.03 23.49 -20.24
N PRO A 286 12.07 23.09 -18.96
CA PRO A 286 12.77 23.83 -17.91
C PRO A 286 14.25 24.07 -18.24
N GLY A 287 14.79 25.24 -17.90
CA GLY A 287 16.19 25.59 -18.17
C GLY A 287 16.52 25.85 -19.64
N SER A 288 15.51 25.90 -20.52
CA SER A 288 15.70 26.34 -21.90
C SER A 288 15.86 27.86 -21.97
N ASN A 289 16.44 28.38 -23.06
CA ASN A 289 16.56 29.83 -23.30
C ASN A 289 15.20 30.57 -23.28
N VAL A 290 14.10 29.84 -23.43
CA VAL A 290 12.72 30.35 -23.43
C VAL A 290 12.06 30.24 -22.04
N SER A 291 12.52 29.34 -21.17
CA SER A 291 11.94 29.08 -19.84
C SER A 291 13.04 28.78 -18.81
N ASN A 292 13.82 29.79 -18.44
CA ASN A 292 14.90 29.69 -17.44
C ASN A 292 14.43 30.02 -16.01
N VAL A 293 13.18 29.70 -15.69
CA VAL A 293 12.61 29.95 -14.36
C VAL A 293 12.77 28.70 -13.52
N ARG A 294 13.39 28.84 -12.35
CA ARG A 294 13.42 27.80 -11.33
C ARG A 294 12.07 27.76 -10.61
N PHE A 295 11.46 26.58 -10.55
CA PHE A 295 10.22 26.32 -9.84
C PHE A 295 10.30 24.99 -9.09
N TYR A 296 9.42 24.83 -8.11
CA TYR A 296 9.15 23.53 -7.49
C TYR A 296 7.88 22.97 -8.09
N GLY A 297 7.89 21.72 -8.53
CA GLY A 297 6.75 21.06 -9.14
C GLY A 297 6.15 20.04 -8.19
N VAL A 298 4.82 19.93 -8.17
CA VAL A 298 4.09 18.83 -7.55
C VAL A 298 3.52 17.95 -8.66
N LEU A 299 3.87 16.68 -8.67
CA LEU A 299 3.38 15.67 -9.59
C LEU A 299 2.38 14.78 -8.85
N ALA A 300 1.17 14.66 -9.39
CA ALA A 300 0.26 13.60 -8.98
C ALA A 300 0.55 12.37 -9.86
N CYS A 301 0.91 11.25 -9.24
CA CYS A 301 1.24 10.03 -9.96
C CYS A 301 0.61 8.79 -9.32
N TYR A 302 0.33 7.80 -10.15
CA TYR A 302 0.03 6.45 -9.70
C TYR A 302 1.33 5.67 -9.57
N VAL A 303 1.62 5.19 -8.36
CA VAL A 303 2.80 4.39 -8.03
C VAL A 303 2.35 2.96 -7.76
N GLU A 304 3.14 1.99 -8.15
CA GLU A 304 2.90 0.59 -7.79
C GLU A 304 2.86 0.41 -6.26
N ARG A 305 1.95 -0.44 -5.78
CA ARG A 305 1.91 -0.89 -4.39
C ARG A 305 2.99 -1.94 -4.15
N PRO A 306 3.58 -2.01 -2.94
CA PRO A 306 4.52 -3.08 -2.62
C PRO A 306 3.86 -4.46 -2.74
N ILE A 307 4.62 -5.47 -3.17
CA ILE A 307 4.14 -6.84 -3.42
C ILE A 307 3.41 -7.41 -2.20
N ARG A 308 3.94 -7.15 -1.00
CA ARG A 308 3.34 -7.62 0.25
C ARG A 308 1.87 -7.17 0.42
N ASP A 309 1.53 -5.98 -0.08
CA ASP A 309 0.18 -5.46 0.03
C ASP A 309 -0.71 -5.98 -1.10
N ILE A 310 -0.16 -6.11 -2.31
CA ILE A 310 -0.87 -6.74 -3.43
C ILE A 310 -1.22 -8.21 -3.12
N LEU A 311 -0.32 -8.94 -2.46
CA LEU A 311 -0.50 -10.34 -2.10
C LEU A 311 -1.69 -10.59 -1.14
N LYS A 312 -2.10 -9.56 -0.38
CA LYS A 312 -3.24 -9.63 0.53
C LYS A 312 -4.58 -9.54 -0.19
N GLU A 313 -4.59 -9.07 -1.43
CA GLU A 313 -5.82 -8.83 -2.19
C GLU A 313 -6.54 -10.14 -2.53
N LEU A 314 -7.86 -10.14 -2.35
CA LEU A 314 -8.67 -11.34 -2.58
C LEU A 314 -8.65 -11.74 -4.07
N TRP A 315 -8.62 -10.75 -4.97
CA TRP A 315 -8.51 -10.98 -6.41
C TRP A 315 -7.25 -11.79 -6.75
N VAL A 316 -6.09 -11.43 -6.18
CA VAL A 316 -4.81 -12.12 -6.42
C VAL A 316 -4.89 -13.58 -5.97
N TYR A 317 -5.49 -13.83 -4.80
CA TYR A 317 -5.74 -15.19 -4.32
C TYR A 317 -6.64 -15.98 -5.28
N GLN A 318 -7.77 -15.42 -5.71
CA GLN A 318 -8.73 -16.10 -6.59
C GLN A 318 -8.13 -16.38 -7.97
N TYR A 319 -7.39 -15.43 -8.53
CA TYR A 319 -6.75 -15.58 -9.83
C TYR A 319 -5.62 -16.61 -9.78
N ALA A 320 -4.75 -16.56 -8.76
CA ALA A 320 -3.72 -17.57 -8.55
C ALA A 320 -4.30 -18.97 -8.35
N LEU A 321 -5.44 -19.08 -7.66
CA LEU A 321 -6.19 -20.33 -7.49
C LEU A 321 -6.74 -20.84 -8.82
N ALA A 322 -7.32 -19.97 -9.65
CA ALA A 322 -7.82 -20.34 -10.98
C ALA A 322 -6.69 -20.86 -11.89
N LEU A 323 -5.55 -20.17 -11.92
CA LEU A 323 -4.35 -20.62 -12.64
C LEU A 323 -3.84 -21.97 -12.11
N THR A 324 -3.88 -22.16 -10.80
CA THR A 324 -3.46 -23.41 -10.15
C THR A 324 -4.40 -24.57 -10.49
N LYS A 325 -5.72 -24.34 -10.54
CA LYS A 325 -6.70 -25.32 -11.01
C LYS A 325 -6.39 -25.76 -12.44
N MET A 326 -6.11 -24.81 -13.34
CA MET A 326 -5.74 -25.12 -14.72
C MET A 326 -4.43 -25.92 -14.81
N ALA A 327 -3.41 -25.55 -14.02
CA ALA A 327 -2.14 -26.27 -13.98
C ALA A 327 -2.34 -27.73 -13.51
N VAL A 328 -3.07 -27.94 -12.41
CA VAL A 328 -3.39 -29.28 -11.90
C VAL A 328 -4.24 -30.07 -12.90
N ALA A 329 -5.22 -29.43 -13.55
CA ALA A 329 -6.05 -30.07 -14.56
C ALA A 329 -5.22 -30.56 -15.76
N ASN A 330 -4.28 -29.74 -16.24
CA ASN A 330 -3.36 -30.11 -17.31
C ASN A 330 -2.46 -31.29 -16.93
N ILE A 331 -1.96 -31.32 -15.68
CA ILE A 331 -1.15 -32.43 -15.18
C ILE A 331 -1.99 -33.71 -15.12
N ARG A 332 -3.20 -33.66 -14.56
CA ARG A 332 -4.12 -34.79 -14.46
C ARG A 332 -4.59 -35.30 -15.83
N GLY A 333 -4.79 -34.39 -16.78
CA GLY A 333 -5.21 -34.72 -18.15
C GLY A 333 -4.20 -35.60 -18.88
N LYS A 334 -2.89 -35.40 -18.63
CA LYS A 334 -1.83 -36.25 -19.19
C LYS A 334 -1.89 -37.70 -18.71
N TYR A 335 -2.48 -37.95 -17.55
CA TYR A 335 -2.66 -39.30 -16.98
C TYR A 335 -4.11 -39.80 -17.10
N GLY A 336 -4.96 -39.16 -17.91
CA GLY A 336 -6.39 -39.48 -18.02
C GLY A 336 -6.70 -40.91 -18.45
N SER A 337 -5.76 -41.62 -19.09
CA SER A 337 -5.90 -43.03 -19.47
C SER A 337 -5.47 -44.02 -18.37
N VAL A 338 -4.93 -43.55 -17.24
CA VAL A 338 -4.51 -44.39 -16.12
C VAL A 338 -5.66 -44.53 -15.15
N GLN A 339 -6.25 -45.73 -15.09
CA GLN A 339 -7.28 -46.05 -14.10
C GLN A 339 -6.63 -46.22 -12.73
N LEU A 340 -7.03 -45.40 -11.76
CA LEU A 340 -6.50 -45.48 -10.40
C LEU A 340 -6.98 -46.77 -9.73
N PHE A 341 -6.15 -47.32 -8.85
CA PHE A 341 -6.54 -48.43 -7.98
C PHE A 341 -7.80 -48.03 -7.18
N GLY A 342 -8.87 -48.81 -7.30
CA GLY A 342 -10.19 -48.49 -6.73
C GLY A 342 -11.22 -47.97 -7.72
N GLY A 343 -10.91 -47.90 -9.02
CA GLY A 343 -11.90 -47.60 -10.07
C GLY A 343 -12.25 -46.12 -10.25
N GLY A 344 -11.56 -45.22 -9.54
CA GLY A 344 -11.72 -43.77 -9.71
C GLY A 344 -11.03 -43.25 -10.99
N SER A 345 -11.67 -42.31 -11.67
CA SER A 345 -11.09 -41.54 -12.78
C SER A 345 -10.63 -40.16 -12.30
N LEU A 346 -9.51 -39.65 -12.85
CA LEU A 346 -9.02 -38.30 -12.54
C LEU A 346 -9.97 -37.23 -13.13
N ASN A 347 -10.55 -36.39 -12.26
CA ASN A 347 -11.41 -35.27 -12.69
C ASN A 347 -10.56 -34.10 -13.22
N SER A 348 -10.12 -34.18 -14.48
CA SER A 348 -9.32 -33.14 -15.16
C SER A 348 -10.19 -32.13 -15.92
N SER A 349 -11.24 -32.59 -16.63
CA SER A 349 -12.05 -31.74 -17.52
C SER A 349 -12.87 -30.69 -16.77
N ASP A 350 -13.53 -31.07 -15.68
CA ASP A 350 -14.33 -30.15 -14.85
C ASP A 350 -13.45 -29.10 -14.17
N LEU A 351 -12.30 -29.52 -13.63
CA LEU A 351 -11.34 -28.62 -12.98
C LEU A 351 -10.77 -27.58 -13.97
N MET A 352 -10.54 -27.98 -15.22
CA MET A 352 -10.12 -27.07 -16.29
C MET A 352 -11.24 -26.07 -16.63
N SER A 353 -12.48 -26.53 -16.75
CA SER A 353 -13.64 -25.68 -17.04
C SER A 353 -13.88 -24.65 -15.95
N GLN A 354 -13.81 -25.06 -14.68
CA GLN A 354 -13.92 -24.16 -13.53
C GLN A 354 -12.81 -23.12 -13.52
N GLY A 355 -11.56 -23.53 -13.73
CA GLY A 355 -10.41 -22.62 -13.78
C GLY A 355 -10.54 -21.59 -14.91
N LEU A 356 -10.98 -22.00 -16.09
CA LEU A 356 -11.19 -21.08 -17.22
C LEU A 356 -12.32 -20.10 -16.95
N SER A 357 -13.44 -20.57 -16.39
CA SER A 357 -14.59 -19.73 -16.05
C SER A 357 -14.24 -18.69 -14.97
N GLU A 358 -13.54 -19.10 -13.91
CA GLU A 358 -13.10 -18.19 -12.84
C GLU A 358 -12.11 -17.16 -13.37
N LYS A 359 -11.14 -17.59 -14.20
CA LYS A 359 -10.20 -16.70 -14.86
C LYS A 359 -10.92 -15.63 -15.69
N GLN A 360 -11.83 -16.03 -16.57
CA GLN A 360 -12.58 -15.11 -17.42
C GLN A 360 -13.42 -14.12 -16.62
N ALA A 361 -14.08 -14.59 -15.55
CA ALA A 361 -14.86 -13.73 -14.67
C ALA A 361 -13.98 -12.68 -13.97
N LEU A 362 -12.81 -13.07 -13.49
CA LEU A 362 -11.86 -12.17 -12.81
C LEU A 362 -11.23 -11.16 -13.77
N GLU A 363 -10.90 -11.57 -15.00
CA GLU A 363 -10.39 -10.68 -16.04
C GLU A 363 -11.47 -9.67 -16.46
N GLN A 364 -12.71 -10.12 -16.65
CA GLN A 364 -13.83 -9.24 -16.96
C GLN A 364 -14.08 -8.24 -15.83
N GLN A 365 -14.03 -8.71 -14.58
CA GLN A 365 -14.19 -7.85 -13.40
C GLN A 365 -13.13 -6.74 -13.34
N LEU A 366 -11.88 -7.06 -13.68
CA LEU A 366 -10.79 -6.09 -13.70
C LEU A 366 -10.97 -5.07 -14.84
N MET A 367 -11.47 -5.51 -16.00
CA MET A 367 -11.73 -4.62 -17.15
C MET A 367 -12.98 -3.75 -16.99
N SER A 368 -14.02 -4.21 -16.29
CA SER A 368 -15.26 -3.46 -16.09
C SER A 368 -15.17 -2.36 -15.02
N GLY A 369 -14.02 -2.22 -14.36
CA GLY A 369 -13.82 -1.33 -13.23
C GLY A 369 -14.26 -1.97 -11.90
N ALA A 370 -13.55 -1.60 -10.83
CA ALA A 370 -13.63 -2.23 -9.52
C ALA A 370 -15.07 -2.30 -8.97
N ALA A 371 -15.55 -3.52 -8.75
CA ALA A 371 -16.75 -3.75 -7.94
C ALA A 371 -16.46 -3.36 -6.47
N PRO A 372 -17.34 -2.60 -5.80
CA PRO A 372 -17.20 -2.28 -4.38
C PRO A 372 -17.01 -3.55 -3.55
N GLY A 373 -15.91 -3.63 -2.79
CA GLY A 373 -15.65 -4.73 -1.85
C GLY A 373 -14.55 -5.73 -2.24
N GLN A 374 -13.70 -5.43 -3.23
CA GLN A 374 -12.57 -6.28 -3.64
C GLN A 374 -11.22 -5.53 -3.76
N GLY A 375 -11.06 -4.42 -3.03
CA GLY A 375 -9.73 -3.82 -2.75
C GLY A 375 -9.37 -2.54 -3.50
N ASP A 376 -10.09 -2.19 -4.58
CA ASP A 376 -9.73 -1.05 -5.46
C ASP A 376 -10.90 -0.09 -5.78
N ALA A 377 -12.02 -0.23 -5.06
CA ALA A 377 -13.08 0.78 -5.15
C ALA A 377 -12.81 1.87 -4.13
N ASP A 378 -12.74 3.12 -4.59
CA ASP A 378 -12.84 4.27 -3.68
C ASP A 378 -14.07 4.05 -2.77
N PRO A 379 -13.94 4.25 -1.44
CA PRO A 379 -15.07 4.13 -0.55
C PRO A 379 -16.21 5.00 -1.11
N PRO A 380 -17.46 4.52 -1.12
CA PRO A 380 -18.55 5.23 -1.78
C PRO A 380 -18.59 6.67 -1.28
N LEU A 381 -18.13 7.60 -2.11
CA LEU A 381 -18.08 9.01 -1.79
C LEU A 381 -19.52 9.49 -1.81
N PHE A 382 -20.06 9.77 -0.62
CA PHE A 382 -21.31 10.51 -0.53
C PHE A 382 -21.03 11.89 -1.09
N PHE A 383 -21.42 12.13 -2.33
CA PHE A 383 -21.39 13.46 -2.94
C PHE A 383 -22.29 14.36 -2.10
N VAL A 384 -21.71 15.18 -1.24
CA VAL A 384 -22.36 16.40 -0.77
C VAL A 384 -22.01 17.44 -1.81
N GLY A 385 -22.98 17.71 -2.68
CA GLY A 385 -22.87 18.67 -3.78
C GLY A 385 -22.82 20.12 -3.32
#